data_AF-A0A268U1R8-F1
#
_entry.id   AF-A0A268U1R8-F1
#
_cell.length_a   1.000
_cell.length_b   1.000
_cell.length_c   1.000
_cell.angle_alpha   90.00
_cell.angle_beta   90.00
_cell.angle_gamma   90.00
#
_symmetry.space_group_name_H-M   'P 1'
#
loop_
_entity.id
_entity.type
_entity.pdbx_description
1 polymer ?
#
loop_
_entity_poly.entity_id
_entity_poly.type
_entity_poly.pdbx_seq_one_letter_code
_entity_poly.pdbx_strand_id
1 'polypeptide(L)' 'MTLKEKIDLCNQHINELLTQPMSESQIIKYSIDGISIEKKSVFEMIEALEKLKASFIASANKLPPYIQVVL' A
#
# COMPACT_ATOMS: atom_id res chain seq x y z
N MET A 1 -14.15 1.18 -4.07
CA MET A 1 -13.33 1.59 -2.91
C MET A 1 -12.90 3.04 -3.05
N THR A 2 -13.14 3.83 -2.03
CA THR A 2 -12.54 5.16 -1.86
C THR A 2 -11.07 5.06 -1.48
N LEU A 3 -10.32 6.15 -1.64
CA LEU A 3 -8.90 6.21 -1.32
C LEU A 3 -8.64 5.88 0.17
N LYS A 4 -9.54 6.34 1.04
CA LYS A 4 -9.47 6.11 2.48
C LYS A 4 -9.61 4.62 2.81
N GLU A 5 -10.54 3.93 2.17
CA GLU A 5 -10.68 2.47 2.30
C GLU A 5 -9.44 1.72 1.81
N LYS A 6 -8.78 2.16 0.73
CA LYS A 6 -7.53 1.52 0.23
C LYS A 6 -6.39 1.65 1.24
N ILE A 7 -6.26 2.83 1.86
CA ILE A 7 -5.25 3.09 2.89
C ILE A 7 -5.55 2.28 4.15
N ASP A 8 -6.81 2.22 4.55
CA ASP A 8 -7.23 1.47 5.74
C ASP A 8 -6.94 -0.02 5.57
N LEU A 9 -7.25 -0.58 4.39
CA LEU A 9 -7.01 -1.98 4.05
C LEU A 9 -5.51 -2.33 4.04
N CYS A 10 -4.65 -1.43 3.52
CA CYS A 10 -3.20 -1.56 3.67
C CYS A 10 -2.77 -1.60 5.15
N ASN A 11 -3.29 -0.70 5.98
CA ASN A 11 -2.94 -0.64 7.41
C ASN A 11 -3.46 -1.87 8.18
N GLN A 12 -4.63 -2.41 7.82
CA GLN A 12 -5.14 -3.63 8.41
C GLN A 12 -4.22 -4.81 8.09
N HIS A 13 -3.84 -4.99 6.82
CA HIS A 13 -2.91 -6.06 6.44
C HIS A 13 -1.52 -5.90 7.07
N ILE A 14 -0.99 -4.67 7.18
CA ILE A 14 0.28 -4.44 7.90
C ILE A 14 0.15 -4.84 9.37
N ASN A 15 -0.94 -4.46 10.05
CA ASN A 15 -1.16 -4.85 11.44
C ASN A 15 -1.35 -6.36 11.61
N GLU A 16 -2.09 -7.01 10.73
CA GLU A 16 -2.22 -8.47 10.72
C GLU A 16 -0.84 -9.14 10.57
N LEU A 17 -0.02 -8.68 9.65
CA LEU A 17 1.33 -9.18 9.44
C LEU A 17 2.27 -8.96 10.63
N LEU A 18 2.12 -7.83 11.34
CA LEU A 18 2.91 -7.51 12.54
C LEU A 18 2.43 -8.29 13.78
N THR A 19 1.16 -8.66 13.83
CA THR A 19 0.56 -9.40 14.95
C THR A 19 0.62 -10.92 14.76
N GLN A 20 0.76 -11.39 13.52
CA GLN A 20 1.00 -12.79 13.24
C GLN A 20 2.42 -13.18 13.69
N PRO A 21 2.58 -14.34 14.35
CA PRO A 21 3.90 -14.87 14.65
C PRO A 21 4.65 -15.07 13.34
N MET A 22 5.85 -14.48 13.22
CA MET A 22 6.71 -14.60 12.04
C MET A 22 6.91 -16.07 11.71
N SER A 23 6.13 -16.58 10.76
CA SER A 23 6.31 -17.90 10.21
C SER A 23 7.45 -17.81 9.21
N GLU A 24 8.57 -18.47 9.50
CA GLU A 24 9.87 -18.27 8.83
C GLU A 24 9.90 -18.58 7.32
N SER A 25 8.81 -19.03 6.69
CA SER A 25 8.78 -19.29 5.24
C SER A 25 7.37 -19.49 4.68
N GLN A 26 6.50 -18.50 4.81
CA GLN A 26 5.24 -18.50 4.06
C GLN A 26 5.27 -17.42 2.97
N ILE A 27 4.91 -17.80 1.74
CA ILE A 27 4.70 -16.85 0.66
C ILE A 27 3.41 -16.11 0.97
N ILE A 28 3.54 -14.80 1.22
CA ILE A 28 2.43 -13.94 1.56
C ILE A 28 1.98 -13.28 0.27
N LYS A 29 0.69 -13.41 -0.05
CA LYS A 29 0.08 -12.83 -1.24
C LYS A 29 -1.11 -11.98 -0.85
N TYR A 30 -1.07 -10.70 -1.22
CA TYR A 30 -2.19 -9.78 -1.05
C TYR A 30 -2.59 -9.22 -2.41
N SER A 31 -3.89 -8.97 -2.58
CA SER A 31 -4.44 -8.28 -3.73
C SER A 31 -5.21 -7.08 -3.25
N ILE A 32 -4.74 -5.89 -3.60
CA ILE A 32 -5.37 -4.62 -3.23
C ILE A 32 -5.66 -3.87 -4.52
N ASP A 33 -6.95 -3.60 -4.79
CA ASP A 33 -7.38 -2.79 -5.93
C ASP A 33 -6.88 -3.32 -7.30
N GLY A 34 -6.78 -4.65 -7.44
CA GLY A 34 -6.26 -5.31 -8.66
C GLY A 34 -4.74 -5.40 -8.74
N ILE A 35 -4.01 -4.79 -7.79
CA ILE A 35 -2.56 -4.91 -7.67
C ILE A 35 -2.25 -6.09 -6.76
N SER A 36 -1.65 -7.13 -7.32
CA SER A 36 -1.24 -8.32 -6.57
C SER A 36 0.22 -8.20 -6.17
N ILE A 37 0.49 -8.26 -4.86
CA ILE A 37 1.84 -8.25 -4.29
C ILE A 37 2.06 -9.64 -3.69
N GLU A 38 3.17 -10.27 -4.07
CA GLU A 38 3.60 -11.56 -3.53
C GLU A 38 5.03 -11.42 -3.00
N LYS A 39 5.21 -11.72 -1.72
CA LYS A 39 6.51 -11.60 -1.03
C LYS A 39 6.72 -12.78 -0.10
N LYS A 40 7.99 -13.20 0.00
CA LYS A 40 8.42 -14.29 0.90
C LYS A 40 8.71 -13.79 2.32
N SER A 41 9.03 -12.50 2.44
CA SER A 41 9.35 -11.88 3.72
C SER A 41 8.24 -10.93 4.14
N VAL A 42 7.84 -11.03 5.41
CA VAL A 42 6.88 -10.12 6.05
C VAL A 42 7.35 -8.67 5.92
N PHE A 43 8.65 -8.41 6.12
CA PHE A 43 9.23 -7.08 5.99
C PHE A 43 9.09 -6.52 4.58
N GLU A 44 9.42 -7.31 3.55
CA GLU A 44 9.26 -6.89 2.17
C GLU A 44 7.79 -6.63 1.80
N MET A 45 6.87 -7.41 2.39
CA MET A 45 5.44 -7.22 2.19
C MET A 45 4.96 -5.92 2.82
N ILE A 46 5.39 -5.62 4.05
CA ILE A 46 5.08 -4.36 4.74
C ILE A 46 5.63 -3.17 3.94
N GLU A 47 6.88 -3.25 3.47
CA GLU A 47 7.48 -2.19 2.65
C GLU A 47 6.71 -1.96 1.33
N ALA A 48 6.25 -3.04 0.69
CA ALA A 48 5.45 -2.95 -0.52
C ALA A 48 4.08 -2.32 -0.25
N LEU A 49 3.41 -2.68 0.86
CA LEU A 49 2.14 -2.09 1.28
C LEU A 49 2.29 -0.61 1.66
N GLU A 50 3.38 -0.23 2.31
CA GLU A 50 3.73 1.16 2.61
C GLU A 50 3.96 1.99 1.34
N LYS A 51 4.71 1.44 0.37
CA LYS A 51 4.91 2.08 -0.95
C LYS A 51 3.59 2.22 -1.71
N LEU A 52 2.72 1.21 -1.66
CA LEU A 52 1.40 1.25 -2.27
C LEU A 52 0.53 2.34 -1.63
N LYS A 53 0.52 2.42 -0.30
CA LYS A 53 -0.17 3.47 0.48
C LYS A 53 0.34 4.85 0.10
N ALA A 54 1.66 5.04 0.04
CA ALA A 54 2.28 6.30 -0.38
C ALA A 54 1.90 6.66 -1.83
N SER A 55 1.82 5.68 -2.73
CA SER A 55 1.37 5.89 -4.11
C SER A 55 -0.10 6.33 -4.20
N PHE A 56 -0.98 5.74 -3.39
CA PHE A 56 -2.38 6.18 -3.30
C PHE A 56 -2.48 7.61 -2.73
N ILE A 57 -1.76 7.91 -1.65
CA ILE A 57 -1.71 9.27 -1.08
C ILE A 57 -1.16 10.26 -2.09
N ALA A 58 -0.07 9.94 -2.78
CA ALA A 58 0.51 10.79 -3.82
C ALA A 58 -0.46 11.00 -4.99
N SER A 59 -1.21 9.98 -5.38
CA SER A 59 -2.24 10.07 -6.42
C SER A 59 -3.41 10.96 -5.99
N ALA A 60 -3.75 10.95 -4.70
CA ALA A 60 -4.75 11.86 -4.14
C ALA A 60 -4.25 13.30 -4.01
N ASN A 61 -2.95 13.48 -3.79
CA ASN A 61 -2.30 14.79 -3.65
C ASN A 61 -1.78 15.37 -4.98
N LYS A 62 -1.97 14.67 -6.11
CA LYS A 62 -1.81 15.27 -7.44
C LYS A 62 -2.94 16.27 -7.66
N LEU A 63 -2.76 17.48 -7.11
CA LEU A 63 -3.40 18.69 -7.60
C LEU A 63 -3.29 18.70 -9.14
N PRO A 64 -4.37 19.04 -9.87
CA PRO A 64 -4.33 19.08 -11.32
C PRO A 64 -3.20 20.03 -11.78
N PRO A 65 -2.44 19.68 -12.82
CA PRO A 65 -1.32 20.48 -13.33
C PRO A 65 -1.82 21.70 -14.15
N TYR A 66 -2.66 22.54 -13.56
CA TYR A 66 -3.21 23.73 -14.23
C TYR A 66 -3.12 24.98 -13.35
N ILE A 67 -1.91 25.32 -12.88
CA ILE A 67 -1.57 26.72 -12.59
C ILE A 67 -0.08 26.91 -12.96
N GLN A 68 0.25 26.83 -14.25
CA GLN A 68 1.40 27.57 -14.76
C GLN A 68 0.89 28.97 -15.11
N VAL A 69 1.09 29.93 -14.20
CA VAL A 69 0.93 31.34 -14.51
C VAL A 69 2.08 31.69 -15.44
N VAL A 70 1.80 31.86 -16.72
CA VAL A 70 2.72 32.49 -17.67
C VAL A 70 2.69 33.98 -17.35
N LEU A 71 3.83 34.52 -16.91
CA LEU A 71 4.10 35.95 -16.74
C LEU A 71 5.09 36.38 -17.81
#